data_AF-A0A9E0YN03-F1
#
_entry.id   AF-A0A9E0YN03-F1
#
_cell.length_a   1.000
_cell.length_b   1.000
_cell.length_c   1.000
_cell.angle_alpha   90.00
_cell.angle_beta   90.00
_cell.angle_gamma   90.00
#
_symmetry.space_group_name_H-M   'P 1'
#
loop_
_entity.id
_entity.type
_entity.pdbx_description
1 polymer ?
#
loop_
_entity_poly.entity_id
_entity_poly.type
_entity_poly.pdbx_seq_one_letter_code
_entity_poly.pdbx_strand_id
1 'polypeptide(L)'
;METTKIIKEIAKSFGLIFFGLILSGIVWWAWRAGLVKNVGQYHTYVVILVGWSIIIFPVGELVGHYLKQREPKEYQSPGLERAGKVIGRLERTIILVFLLGGSLEGIAFLVVAKSIYRFGDLKKGYEKRGSSDEREEATFSISEYIILGSLLSYTVAIIGGIVINLVLSHLGLKPTPLF
;
A
#
# COMPACT_ATOMS: atom_id res chain seq x y z
N MET A 1 -9.19 5.94 23.31
CA MET A 1 -10.20 6.11 22.23
C MET A 1 -9.63 5.79 20.84
N GLU A 2 -8.34 6.04 20.59
CA GLU A 2 -7.68 5.77 19.31
C GLU A 2 -7.37 4.28 19.07
N THR A 3 -6.89 3.56 20.10
CA THR A 3 -6.66 2.10 20.08
C THR A 3 -7.90 1.29 19.76
N THR A 4 -9.06 1.68 20.30
CA THR A 4 -10.36 1.05 20.00
C THR A 4 -10.83 1.25 18.55
N LYS A 5 -10.46 2.37 17.90
CA LYS A 5 -10.76 2.58 16.47
C LYS A 5 -9.87 1.70 15.58
N ILE A 6 -8.60 1.57 15.94
CA ILE A 6 -7.62 0.72 15.24
C ILE A 6 -8.04 -0.75 15.31
N ILE A 7 -8.35 -1.24 16.51
CA ILE A 7 -8.83 -2.62 16.70
C ILE A 7 -10.08 -2.88 15.86
N LYS A 8 -10.98 -1.89 15.72
CA LYS A 8 -12.20 -2.01 14.92
C LYS A 8 -11.94 -2.01 13.41
N GLU A 9 -10.99 -1.21 12.92
CA GLU A 9 -10.55 -1.20 11.51
C GLU A 9 -9.83 -2.51 11.16
N ILE A 10 -8.89 -2.95 12.01
CA ILE A 10 -8.18 -4.22 11.87
C ILE A 10 -9.17 -5.40 11.92
N ALA A 11 -10.14 -5.39 12.83
CA ALA A 11 -11.18 -6.41 12.91
C ALA A 11 -12.06 -6.45 11.65
N LYS A 12 -12.37 -5.28 11.06
CA LYS A 12 -13.04 -5.21 9.75
C LYS A 12 -12.21 -5.83 8.63
N SER A 13 -10.88 -5.60 8.63
CA SER A 13 -9.97 -6.22 7.66
C SER A 13 -9.91 -7.74 7.82
N PHE A 14 -9.92 -8.24 9.06
CA PHE A 14 -10.00 -9.68 9.32
C PHE A 14 -11.28 -10.30 8.76
N GLY A 15 -12.42 -9.60 8.85
CA GLY A 15 -13.67 -10.04 8.23
C GLY A 15 -13.57 -10.17 6.71
N LEU A 16 -12.89 -9.24 6.03
CA LEU A 16 -12.67 -9.28 4.59
C LEU A 16 -11.73 -10.42 4.17
N ILE A 17 -10.66 -10.65 4.94
CA ILE A 17 -9.72 -11.76 4.72
C ILE A 17 -10.43 -13.10 4.94
N PHE A 18 -11.21 -13.22 6.01
CA PHE A 18 -11.98 -14.43 6.33
C PHE A 18 -13.02 -14.73 5.26
N PHE A 19 -13.69 -13.70 4.72
CA PHE A 19 -14.58 -13.85 3.58
C PHE A 19 -13.85 -14.39 2.34
N GLY A 20 -12.65 -13.89 2.04
CA GLY A 20 -11.80 -14.42 0.96
C GLY A 20 -11.40 -15.89 1.15
N LEU A 21 -11.10 -16.29 2.39
CA LEU A 21 -10.78 -17.68 2.73
C LEU A 21 -12.00 -18.61 2.62
N ILE A 22 -13.18 -18.15 3.03
CA ILE A 22 -14.43 -18.90 2.84
C ILE A 22 -14.71 -19.10 1.35
N LEU A 23 -14.56 -18.04 0.54
CA LEU A 23 -14.73 -18.13 -0.91
C LEU A 23 -13.74 -19.15 -1.53
N SER A 24 -12.49 -19.13 -1.06
CA SER A 24 -11.47 -20.11 -1.43
C SER A 24 -11.93 -21.55 -1.15
N GLY A 25 -12.47 -21.82 0.04
CA GLY A 25 -12.99 -23.13 0.43
C GLY A 25 -14.18 -23.61 -0.41
N ILE A 26 -15.12 -22.71 -0.73
CA ILE A 26 -16.29 -23.02 -1.57
C ILE A 26 -15.87 -23.44 -2.97
N VAL A 27 -14.88 -22.76 -3.55
CA VAL A 27 -14.40 -23.08 -4.90
C VAL A 27 -13.50 -24.31 -4.91
N TRP A 28 -12.73 -24.57 -3.84
CA TRP A 28 -12.05 -25.85 -3.68
C TRP A 28 -13.04 -27.03 -3.65
N TRP A 29 -14.17 -26.86 -2.97
CA TRP A 29 -15.27 -27.82 -3.00
C TRP A 29 -15.90 -27.97 -4.39
N ALA A 30 -16.17 -26.86 -5.09
CA ALA A 30 -16.71 -26.88 -6.45
C ALA A 30 -15.75 -27.53 -7.47
N TRP A 31 -14.43 -27.38 -7.29
CA TRP A 31 -13.44 -28.12 -8.05
C TRP A 31 -13.52 -29.62 -7.79
N ARG A 32 -13.61 -30.04 -6.52
CA ARG A 32 -13.73 -31.45 -6.15
C ARG A 32 -15.02 -32.07 -6.68
N ALA A 33 -16.06 -31.25 -6.87
CA ALA A 33 -17.31 -31.62 -7.54
C ALA A 33 -17.22 -31.61 -9.09
N GLY A 34 -16.07 -31.25 -9.69
CA GLY A 34 -15.85 -31.28 -11.13
C GLY A 34 -16.45 -30.11 -11.92
N LEU A 35 -16.90 -29.04 -11.24
CA LEU A 35 -17.61 -27.92 -11.86
C LEU A 35 -16.69 -26.87 -12.50
N VAL A 36 -15.39 -26.85 -12.16
CA VAL A 36 -14.44 -25.81 -12.60
C VAL A 36 -13.23 -26.46 -13.27
N LYS A 37 -12.99 -26.09 -14.54
CA LYS A 37 -11.92 -26.67 -15.39
C LYS A 37 -10.53 -26.03 -15.22
N ASN A 38 -10.42 -24.79 -14.74
CA ASN A 38 -9.14 -24.04 -14.62
C ASN A 38 -8.85 -23.61 -13.18
N VAL A 39 -8.35 -24.55 -12.39
CA VAL A 39 -8.27 -24.41 -10.92
C VAL A 39 -7.02 -23.66 -10.50
N GLY A 40 -5.93 -23.76 -11.27
CA GLY A 40 -4.71 -23.00 -11.00
C GLY A 40 -4.93 -21.48 -11.08
N GLN A 41 -5.64 -21.00 -12.10
CA GLN A 41 -5.95 -19.57 -12.26
C GLN A 41 -6.77 -19.03 -11.09
N TYR A 42 -7.75 -19.81 -10.61
CA TYR A 42 -8.55 -19.43 -9.45
C TYR A 42 -7.70 -19.24 -8.19
N HIS A 43 -6.83 -20.20 -7.88
CA HIS A 43 -5.97 -20.11 -6.70
C HIS A 43 -5.01 -18.90 -6.80
N THR A 44 -4.50 -18.60 -8.00
CA THR A 44 -3.69 -17.40 -8.25
C THR A 44 -4.46 -16.12 -7.91
N TYR A 45 -5.69 -15.97 -8.40
CA TYR A 45 -6.51 -14.78 -8.11
C TYR A 45 -6.82 -14.64 -6.63
N VAL A 46 -7.12 -15.75 -5.93
CA VAL A 46 -7.38 -15.72 -4.48
C VAL A 46 -6.15 -15.25 -3.71
N VAL A 47 -4.98 -15.81 -4.00
CA VAL A 47 -3.73 -15.45 -3.30
C VAL A 47 -3.41 -13.97 -3.55
N ILE A 48 -3.56 -13.48 -4.78
CA ILE A 48 -3.34 -12.07 -5.12
C ILE A 48 -4.33 -11.17 -4.37
N LEU A 49 -5.63 -11.49 -4.36
CA LEU A 49 -6.66 -10.67 -3.71
C LEU A 49 -6.49 -10.62 -2.18
N VAL A 50 -6.15 -11.76 -1.57
CA VAL A 50 -5.86 -11.84 -0.13
C VAL A 50 -4.61 -11.04 0.21
N GLY A 51 -3.51 -11.24 -0.54
CA GLY A 51 -2.28 -10.50 -0.34
C GLY A 51 -2.46 -8.99 -0.53
N TRP A 52 -3.15 -8.57 -1.59
CA TRP A 52 -3.51 -7.19 -1.85
C TRP A 52 -4.32 -6.58 -0.70
N SER A 53 -5.32 -7.30 -0.18
CA SER A 53 -6.14 -6.85 0.95
C SER A 53 -5.30 -6.65 2.22
N ILE A 54 -4.38 -7.58 2.51
CA ILE A 54 -3.47 -7.48 3.66
C ILE A 54 -2.54 -6.26 3.51
N ILE A 55 -1.98 -6.03 2.33
CA ILE A 55 -1.03 -4.93 2.12
C ILE A 55 -1.74 -3.56 2.17
N ILE A 56 -2.98 -3.48 1.70
CA ILE A 56 -3.72 -2.22 1.66
C ILE A 56 -4.28 -1.82 3.02
N PHE A 57 -4.90 -2.76 3.73
CA PHE A 57 -5.63 -2.44 4.96
C PHE A 57 -4.74 -2.58 6.21
N PRO A 58 -4.40 -3.79 6.72
CA PRO A 58 -3.68 -3.89 7.98
C PRO A 58 -2.26 -3.31 7.88
N VAL A 59 -1.49 -3.61 6.82
CA VAL A 59 -0.14 -3.04 6.65
C VAL A 59 -0.22 -1.52 6.45
N GLY A 60 -1.23 -1.03 5.75
CA GLY A 60 -1.43 0.40 5.53
C GLY A 60 -1.70 1.19 6.78
N GLU A 61 -2.57 0.68 7.65
CA GLU A 61 -2.86 1.30 8.94
C GLU A 61 -1.65 1.22 9.89
N LEU A 62 -0.87 0.13 9.84
CA LEU A 62 0.39 0.03 10.60
C LEU A 62 1.40 1.09 10.17
N VAL A 63 1.61 1.26 8.87
CA VAL A 63 2.49 2.32 8.32
C VAL A 63 1.95 3.70 8.70
N GLY A 64 0.65 3.94 8.56
CA GLY A 64 0.02 5.21 8.93
C GLY A 64 0.20 5.54 10.42
N HIS A 65 0.05 4.55 11.29
CA HIS A 65 0.25 4.73 12.73
C HIS A 65 1.71 5.06 13.07
N TYR A 66 2.67 4.35 12.48
CA TYR A 66 4.10 4.63 12.68
C TYR A 66 4.47 6.04 12.22
N LEU A 67 3.93 6.49 11.09
CA LEU A 67 4.17 7.84 10.58
C LEU A 67 3.51 8.90 11.47
N LYS A 68 2.28 8.68 11.94
CA LYS A 68 1.56 9.64 12.80
C LYS A 68 2.36 10.02 14.06
N GLN A 69 3.16 9.11 14.61
CA GLN A 69 4.02 9.40 15.76
C GLN A 69 5.13 10.42 15.48
N ARG A 70 5.45 10.67 14.20
CA ARG A 70 6.49 11.59 13.73
C ARG A 70 5.92 12.75 12.89
N GLU A 71 4.61 12.96 12.95
CA GLU A 71 3.94 13.98 12.15
C GLU A 71 4.19 15.39 12.72
N PRO A 72 4.78 16.32 11.93
CA PRO A 72 4.99 17.70 12.38
C PRO A 72 3.65 18.42 12.62
N LYS A 73 3.62 19.33 13.60
CA LYS A 73 2.38 19.97 14.09
C LYS A 73 1.64 20.72 12.99
N GLU A 74 2.38 21.32 12.07
CA GLU A 74 1.91 22.10 10.93
C GLU A 74 1.21 21.22 9.87
N TYR A 75 1.43 19.90 9.90
CA TYR A 75 0.84 18.93 8.99
C TYR A 75 -0.41 18.24 9.55
N GLN A 76 -0.74 18.48 10.82
CA GLN A 76 -1.87 17.83 11.51
C GLN A 76 -3.19 18.44 11.07
N SER A 77 -3.78 17.88 10.02
CA SER A 77 -5.13 18.23 9.55
C SER A 77 -5.95 16.97 9.25
N PRO A 78 -7.21 16.88 9.73
CA PRO A 78 -8.08 15.73 9.43
C PRO A 78 -8.29 15.48 7.93
N GLY A 79 -8.20 16.53 7.10
CA GLY A 79 -8.27 16.42 5.65
C GLY A 79 -7.01 15.79 5.05
N LEU A 80 -5.83 16.20 5.53
CA LEU A 80 -4.54 15.66 5.11
C LEU A 80 -4.39 14.19 5.52
N GLU A 81 -4.84 13.83 6.73
CA GLU A 81 -4.83 12.43 7.19
C GLU A 81 -5.64 11.53 6.24
N ARG A 82 -6.87 11.94 5.89
CA ARG A 82 -7.73 11.18 4.97
C ARG A 82 -7.13 11.10 3.57
N ALA A 83 -6.59 12.20 3.05
CA ALA A 83 -5.94 12.23 1.75
C ALA A 83 -4.72 11.30 1.72
N GLY A 84 -3.87 11.36 2.75
CA GLY A 84 -2.70 10.48 2.89
C GLY A 84 -3.06 9.00 2.91
N LYS A 85 -4.15 8.63 3.61
CA LYS A 85 -4.66 7.24 3.58
C LYS A 85 -5.08 6.81 2.17
N VAL A 86 -5.84 7.63 1.45
CA VAL A 86 -6.30 7.29 0.09
C VAL A 86 -5.13 7.20 -0.88
N ILE A 87 -4.24 8.20 -0.86
CA ILE A 87 -3.02 8.23 -1.70
C ILE A 87 -2.16 7.00 -1.43
N GLY A 88 -1.93 6.66 -0.16
CA GLY A 88 -1.14 5.49 0.23
C GLY A 88 -1.74 4.17 -0.27
N ARG A 89 -3.07 4.02 -0.28
CA ARG A 89 -3.74 2.83 -0.82
C ARG A 89 -3.56 2.72 -2.34
N LEU A 90 -3.67 3.85 -3.06
CA LEU A 90 -3.50 3.89 -4.50
C LEU A 90 -2.07 3.55 -4.90
N GLU A 91 -1.07 4.11 -4.23
CA GLU A 91 0.35 3.83 -4.52
C GLU A 91 0.70 2.38 -4.32
N ARG A 92 0.26 1.78 -3.20
CA ARG A 92 0.51 0.36 -2.95
C ARG A 92 -0.21 -0.52 -3.96
N THR A 93 -1.40 -0.14 -4.40
CA THR A 93 -2.11 -0.85 -5.50
C THR A 93 -1.31 -0.79 -6.78
N ILE A 94 -0.83 0.39 -7.18
CA ILE A 94 -0.07 0.57 -8.43
C ILE A 94 1.25 -0.21 -8.38
N ILE A 95 1.96 -0.16 -7.26
CA ILE A 95 3.19 -0.94 -7.06
C ILE A 95 2.91 -2.43 -7.19
N LEU A 96 1.85 -2.94 -6.55
CA LEU A 96 1.49 -4.36 -6.64
C LEU A 96 1.11 -4.76 -8.06
N VAL A 97 0.35 -3.94 -8.78
CA VAL A 97 -0.01 -4.20 -10.18
C VAL A 97 1.24 -4.29 -11.05
N PHE A 98 2.16 -3.34 -10.95
CA PHE A 98 3.40 -3.36 -11.74
C PHE A 98 4.32 -4.51 -11.34
N LEU A 99 4.45 -4.81 -10.05
CA LEU A 99 5.31 -5.89 -9.55
C LEU A 99 4.80 -7.27 -9.96
N LEU A 100 3.48 -7.52 -9.85
CA LEU A 100 2.86 -8.77 -10.28
C LEU A 100 2.78 -8.88 -11.81
N GLY A 101 2.66 -7.75 -12.50
CA GLY A 101 2.77 -7.66 -13.96
C GLY A 101 4.21 -7.77 -14.48
N GLY A 102 5.22 -7.86 -13.61
CA GLY A 102 6.62 -8.03 -13.99
C GLY A 102 7.31 -6.76 -14.52
N SER A 103 6.68 -5.58 -14.44
CA SER A 103 7.30 -4.32 -14.85
C SER A 103 7.90 -3.59 -13.66
N LEU A 104 9.21 -3.77 -13.46
CA LEU A 104 9.96 -2.98 -12.48
C LEU A 104 10.09 -1.52 -12.92
N GLU A 105 10.02 -1.26 -14.23
CA GLU A 105 10.06 0.08 -14.82
C GLU A 105 8.85 0.91 -14.38
N GLY A 106 7.65 0.32 -14.32
CA GLY A 106 6.45 0.99 -13.85
C GLY A 106 6.55 1.44 -12.39
N ILE A 107 7.17 0.62 -11.54
CA ILE A 107 7.45 0.98 -10.14
C ILE A 107 8.46 2.12 -10.08
N ALA A 108 9.58 2.02 -10.82
CA ALA A 108 10.60 3.06 -10.87
C ALA A 108 10.02 4.40 -11.37
N PHE A 109 9.17 4.36 -12.40
CA PHE A 109 8.47 5.53 -12.92
C PHE A 109 7.58 6.19 -11.86
N LEU A 110 6.78 5.42 -11.12
CA LEU A 110 5.94 5.93 -10.03
C LEU A 110 6.79 6.64 -8.96
N VAL A 111 7.86 5.99 -8.51
CA VAL A 111 8.75 6.51 -7.45
C VAL A 111 9.41 7.82 -7.88
N VAL A 112 9.93 7.86 -9.12
CA VAL A 112 10.58 9.04 -9.68
C VAL A 112 9.56 10.17 -9.89
N ALA A 113 8.40 9.90 -10.48
CA ALA A 113 7.35 10.89 -10.72
C ALA A 113 6.91 11.57 -9.42
N LYS A 114 6.67 10.79 -8.36
CA LYS A 114 6.31 11.35 -7.04
C LYS A 114 7.45 12.18 -6.44
N SER A 115 8.69 11.76 -6.62
CA SER A 115 9.86 12.47 -6.10
C SER A 115 10.03 13.83 -6.80
N ILE A 116 9.90 13.89 -8.13
CA ILE A 116 9.98 15.13 -8.91
C ILE A 116 8.87 16.11 -8.52
N TYR A 117 7.64 15.63 -8.33
CA TYR A 117 6.52 16.48 -7.89
C TYR A 117 6.84 17.19 -6.57
N ARG A 118 7.42 16.45 -5.61
CA ARG A 118 7.80 17.00 -4.30
C ARG A 118 8.97 17.98 -4.36
N PHE A 119 9.94 17.79 -5.26
CA PHE A 119 11.01 18.77 -5.46
C PHE A 119 10.47 20.13 -5.95
N GLY A 120 9.40 20.12 -6.75
CA GLY A 120 8.75 21.35 -7.21
C GLY A 120 8.12 22.17 -6.07
N ASP A 121 7.49 21.50 -5.11
CA ASP A 121 6.85 22.15 -3.95
C ASP A 121 7.88 22.67 -2.95
N LEU A 122 8.96 21.93 -2.73
CA LEU A 122 10.12 22.37 -1.95
C LEU A 122 10.69 23.68 -2.50
N LYS A 123 11.02 23.72 -3.79
CA LYS A 123 11.61 24.89 -4.45
C LYS A 123 10.73 26.14 -4.33
N LYS A 124 9.42 26.01 -4.56
CA LYS A 124 8.45 27.11 -4.41
C LYS A 124 8.28 27.55 -2.96
N GLY A 125 8.38 26.61 -2.02
CA GLY A 125 8.34 26.87 -0.59
C GLY A 125 9.54 27.65 -0.07
N TYR A 126 10.72 27.46 -0.67
CA TYR A 126 11.93 28.27 -0.43
C TYR A 126 11.84 29.64 -1.11
N GLU A 127 11.41 29.72 -2.37
CA GLU A 127 11.38 30.97 -3.14
C GLU A 127 10.35 32.00 -2.63
N LYS A 128 9.20 31.56 -2.07
CA LYS A 128 8.15 32.45 -1.56
C LYS A 128 8.34 32.93 -0.11
N ARG A 129 9.29 32.37 0.64
CA ARG A 129 9.43 32.62 2.09
C ARG A 129 10.72 33.40 2.38
N GLY A 130 10.66 34.72 2.26
CA GLY A 130 11.71 35.59 2.78
C GLY A 130 11.84 35.46 4.31
N SER A 131 12.97 34.94 4.76
CA SER A 131 13.66 35.17 6.05
C SER A 131 12.83 35.06 7.34
N SER A 132 12.35 33.85 7.65
CA SER A 132 11.92 33.49 9.00
C SER A 132 12.34 32.05 9.32
N ASP A 133 13.37 31.88 10.14
CA ASP A 133 14.05 30.60 10.43
C ASP A 133 13.08 29.49 10.88
N GLU A 134 12.09 29.81 11.73
CA GLU A 134 11.10 28.85 12.23
C GLU A 134 10.21 28.24 11.12
N ARG A 135 9.88 29.01 10.08
CA ARG A 135 9.02 28.52 8.97
C ARG A 135 9.80 27.67 7.97
N GLU A 136 11.11 27.87 7.90
CA GLU A 136 12.00 27.07 7.07
C GLU A 136 12.14 25.66 7.67
N GLU A 137 12.38 25.57 8.98
CA GLU A 137 12.45 24.30 9.71
C GLU A 137 11.13 23.49 9.62
N ALA A 138 9.98 24.15 9.75
CA ALA A 138 8.68 23.52 9.58
C ALA A 138 8.45 22.97 8.16
N THR A 139 8.92 23.67 7.13
CA THR A 139 8.78 23.22 5.72
C THR A 139 9.68 22.02 5.42
N PHE A 140 10.90 22.05 5.96
CA PHE A 140 11.85 20.96 5.83
C PHE A 140 11.32 19.68 6.49
N SER A 141 10.83 19.79 7.74
CA SER A 141 10.29 18.64 8.49
C SER A 141 9.05 18.02 7.83
N ILE A 142 8.15 18.82 7.24
CA ILE A 142 7.01 18.30 6.45
C ILE A 142 7.52 17.50 5.25
N SER A 143 8.54 18.01 4.56
CA SER A 143 9.05 17.37 3.35
C SER A 143 9.74 16.05 3.66
N GLU A 144 10.56 16.02 4.71
CA GLU A 144 11.16 14.79 5.24
C GLU A 144 10.08 13.78 5.66
N TYR A 145 9.05 14.23 6.37
CA TYR A 145 7.91 13.41 6.77
C TYR A 145 7.23 12.73 5.57
N ILE A 146 6.92 13.48 4.51
CA ILE A 146 6.30 12.93 3.30
C ILE A 146 7.30 11.97 2.61
N ILE A 147 8.60 12.26 2.59
CA ILE A 147 9.64 11.38 1.98
C ILE A 147 9.66 10.04 2.71
N LEU A 148 9.82 10.07 4.02
CA LEU A 148 9.81 8.88 4.87
C LEU A 148 8.52 8.09 4.69
N GLY A 149 7.38 8.77 4.65
CA GLY A 149 6.08 8.13 4.44
C GLY A 149 5.98 7.39 3.10
N SER A 150 6.43 8.03 2.01
CA SER A 150 6.45 7.40 0.69
C SER A 150 7.40 6.21 0.62
N LEU A 151 8.64 6.35 1.11
CA LEU A 151 9.64 5.29 1.06
C LEU A 151 9.20 4.06 1.86
N LEU A 152 8.70 4.28 3.09
CA LEU A 152 8.23 3.20 3.94
C LEU A 152 7.05 2.45 3.29
N SER A 153 6.09 3.18 2.73
CA SER A 153 4.93 2.59 2.03
C SER A 153 5.35 1.81 0.77
N TYR A 154 6.34 2.29 0.04
CA TYR A 154 6.86 1.59 -1.15
C TYR A 154 7.59 0.30 -0.76
N THR A 155 8.45 0.35 0.25
CA THR A 155 9.18 -0.82 0.73
C THR A 155 8.23 -1.93 1.18
N VAL A 156 7.21 -1.62 1.98
CA VAL A 156 6.26 -2.66 2.43
C VAL A 156 5.43 -3.24 1.27
N ALA A 157 5.09 -2.44 0.26
CA ALA A 157 4.36 -2.94 -0.91
C ALA A 157 5.21 -3.84 -1.78
N ILE A 158 6.48 -3.48 -2.00
CA ILE A 158 7.44 -4.30 -2.76
C ILE A 158 7.68 -5.63 -2.03
N ILE A 159 7.97 -5.59 -0.74
CA ILE A 159 8.14 -6.80 0.08
C ILE A 159 6.87 -7.66 0.01
N GLY A 160 5.69 -7.04 0.16
CA GLY A 160 4.42 -7.74 0.09
C GLY A 160 4.19 -8.43 -1.26
N GLY A 161 4.50 -7.78 -2.38
CA GLY A 161 4.37 -8.42 -3.69
C GLY A 161 5.42 -9.52 -3.94
N ILE A 162 6.63 -9.38 -3.42
CA ILE A 162 7.63 -10.47 -3.42
C ILE A 162 7.10 -11.68 -2.62
N VAL A 163 6.52 -11.44 -1.44
CA VAL A 163 5.90 -12.51 -0.63
C VAL A 163 4.75 -13.18 -1.38
N ILE A 164 3.89 -12.41 -2.07
CA ILE A 164 2.83 -12.99 -2.91
C ILE A 164 3.43 -13.89 -4.00
N ASN A 165 4.45 -13.43 -4.72
CA ASN A 165 5.13 -14.24 -5.74
C ASN A 165 5.79 -15.50 -5.17
N LEU A 166 6.38 -15.42 -3.97
CA LEU A 166 6.96 -16.56 -3.27
C LEU A 166 5.90 -17.59 -2.88
N VAL A 167 4.73 -17.15 -2.40
CA VAL A 167 3.62 -18.03 -2.07
C VAL A 167 3.07 -18.70 -3.32
N LEU A 168 2.89 -17.94 -4.41
CA LEU A 168 2.44 -18.49 -5.69
C LEU A 168 3.42 -19.55 -6.22
N SER A 169 4.73 -19.27 -6.19
CA SER A 169 5.75 -20.21 -6.67
C SER A 169 5.81 -21.47 -5.82
N HIS A 170 5.67 -21.37 -4.50
CA HIS A 170 5.59 -22.52 -3.59
C HIS A 170 4.36 -23.40 -3.87
N LEU A 171 3.24 -22.80 -4.26
CA LEU A 171 2.00 -23.51 -4.64
C LEU A 171 2.05 -24.10 -6.07
N GLY A 172 3.18 -23.96 -6.78
CA GLY A 172 3.31 -24.39 -8.19
C GLY A 172 2.47 -23.57 -9.15
N LEU A 173 1.96 -22.42 -8.72
CA LEU A 173 1.16 -21.50 -9.52
C LEU A 173 2.10 -20.50 -10.18
N LYS A 174 2.06 -20.41 -11.51
CA LYS A 174 2.78 -19.33 -12.19
C LYS A 174 2.04 -18.02 -11.90
N PRO A 175 2.75 -16.95 -11.47
CA PRO A 175 2.18 -15.62 -11.55
C PRO A 175 1.82 -15.41 -13.01
N THR A 176 0.52 -15.32 -13.28
CA THR A 176 0.06 -14.99 -14.61
C THR A 176 0.47 -13.54 -14.81
N PRO A 177 1.31 -13.21 -15.81
CA PRO A 177 1.46 -11.81 -16.15
C PRO A 177 0.05 -11.32 -16.47
N LEU A 178 -0.40 -10.28 -15.79
CA LEU A 178 -1.74 -9.72 -15.97
C LEU A 178 -1.92 -9.05 -17.36
N PHE A 179 -0.94 -9.24 -18.27
CA PHE A 179 -0.86 -8.75 -19.64
C PHE A 179 -0.06 -9.73 -20.51
#